data_AF-A0A0M5MNE2-F1
#
_entry.id   AF-A0A0M5MNE2-F1
#
_cell.length_a   1.000
_cell.length_b   1.000
_cell.length_c   1.000
_cell.angle_alpha   90.00
_cell.angle_beta   90.00
_cell.angle_gamma   90.00
#
_symmetry.space_group_name_H-M   'P 1'
#
loop_
_entity.id
_entity.type
_entity.pdbx_description
1 polymer ?
#
loop_
_entity_poly.entity_id
_entity_poly.type
_entity_poly.pdbx_seq_one_letter_code
_entity_poly.pdbx_strand_id
1 'polypeptide(L)'
;MSSYSFSHQFYQHWTLAPEAVRAAIVQELTDINTLLQPDTAFDNFTFSEHDLDAHLDTLYNDHEIEQAAAKKLADEQAQQAAEQQRLEEEEEEEEEKEKAEEEAEKTKLINDQKAEKQITTAQQDKIEYNSIADTTADSKTNNSRNYGNVNSNKDKVISALKINSIPDTVKQGAAKPDAAINIPVNVPKLSQANEDLIHSLGMHIDDYLSEQMTQLSEDLKSWLREEITHQLSTHGQTTNNVDNKK
;
A
#
# COMPACT_ATOMS: atom_id res chain seq x y z
N MET A 1 -38.62 20.00 -13.89
CA MET A 1 -37.80 20.47 -12.76
C MET A 1 -36.38 20.08 -13.09
N SER A 2 -35.49 21.03 -13.36
CA SER A 2 -34.08 20.74 -13.60
C SER A 2 -33.49 20.20 -12.30
N SER A 3 -33.04 18.95 -12.32
CA SER A 3 -32.32 18.34 -11.21
C SER A 3 -31.00 19.09 -11.03
N TYR A 4 -30.89 19.84 -9.93
CA TYR A 4 -29.68 20.54 -9.56
C TYR A 4 -28.69 19.50 -9.03
N SER A 5 -27.58 19.30 -9.75
CA SER A 5 -26.46 18.50 -9.28
C SER A 5 -25.26 19.40 -9.17
N PHE A 6 -24.55 19.31 -8.05
CA PHE A 6 -23.25 19.95 -7.91
C PHE A 6 -22.25 19.34 -8.90
N SER A 7 -21.24 20.12 -9.29
CA SER A 7 -20.20 19.66 -10.21
C SER A 7 -19.35 18.56 -9.56
N HIS A 8 -18.75 17.70 -10.37
CA HIS A 8 -17.85 16.65 -9.87
C HIS A 8 -16.67 17.25 -9.09
N GLN A 9 -16.12 18.36 -9.61
CA GLN A 9 -15.04 19.10 -8.96
C GLN A 9 -15.45 19.59 -7.58
N PHE A 10 -16.67 20.14 -7.43
CA PHE A 10 -17.17 20.55 -6.12
C PHE A 10 -17.24 19.37 -5.15
N TYR A 11 -17.74 18.20 -5.58
CA TYR A 11 -17.78 17.03 -4.70
C TYR A 11 -16.38 16.57 -4.28
N GLN A 12 -15.40 16.61 -5.18
CA GLN A 12 -14.02 16.28 -4.85
C GLN A 12 -13.46 17.24 -3.80
N HIS A 13 -13.52 18.56 -4.05
CA HIS A 13 -13.04 19.55 -3.08
C HIS A 13 -13.80 19.49 -1.75
N TRP A 14 -15.11 19.27 -1.79
CA TRP A 14 -15.95 19.16 -0.61
C TRP A 14 -15.62 17.92 0.23
N THR A 15 -15.44 16.76 -0.40
CA THR A 15 -15.10 15.52 0.32
C THR A 15 -13.69 15.55 0.90
N LEU A 16 -12.76 16.23 0.23
CA LEU A 16 -11.39 16.41 0.71
C LEU A 16 -11.23 17.53 1.75
N ALA A 17 -12.16 18.47 1.84
CA ALA A 17 -12.11 19.53 2.83
C ALA A 17 -12.17 18.97 4.26
N PRO A 18 -11.44 19.56 5.23
CA PRO A 18 -11.51 19.18 6.64
C PRO A 18 -12.94 19.20 7.17
N GLU A 19 -13.26 18.29 8.08
CA GLU A 19 -14.63 18.17 8.62
C GLU A 19 -15.08 19.47 9.30
N ALA A 20 -14.19 20.11 10.06
CA ALA A 20 -14.48 21.38 10.71
C ALA A 20 -14.82 22.50 9.70
N VAL A 21 -14.11 22.56 8.57
CA VAL A 21 -14.37 23.53 7.49
C VAL A 21 -15.75 23.30 6.88
N ARG A 22 -16.10 22.04 6.59
CA ARG A 22 -17.45 21.70 6.09
C ARG A 22 -18.53 22.08 7.09
N ALA A 23 -18.31 21.81 8.37
CA ALA A 23 -19.26 22.12 9.44
C ALA A 23 -19.50 23.64 9.55
N ALA A 24 -18.45 24.45 9.49
CA ALA A 24 -18.55 25.91 9.50
C ALA A 24 -19.37 26.43 8.30
N ILE A 25 -19.11 25.93 7.09
CA ILE A 25 -19.87 26.30 5.89
C ILE A 25 -21.34 25.88 6.01
N VAL A 26 -21.63 24.68 6.52
CA VAL A 26 -23.00 24.21 6.73
C VAL A 26 -23.71 25.04 7.81
N GLN A 27 -23.00 25.47 8.85
CA GLN A 27 -23.55 26.36 9.88
C GLN A 27 -23.93 27.71 9.29
N GLU A 28 -23.06 28.32 8.49
CA GLU A 28 -23.38 29.58 7.79
C GLU A 28 -24.62 29.42 6.91
N LEU A 29 -24.70 28.34 6.13
CA LEU A 29 -25.88 28.06 5.29
C LEU A 29 -27.14 27.86 6.14
N THR A 30 -27.01 27.27 7.32
CA THR A 30 -28.11 27.08 8.28
C THR A 30 -28.57 28.42 8.84
N ASP A 31 -27.63 29.32 9.14
CA ASP A 31 -27.90 30.66 9.64
C ASP A 31 -28.59 31.51 8.55
N ILE A 32 -28.11 31.47 7.31
CA ILE A 32 -28.78 32.09 6.15
C ILE A 32 -30.20 31.54 5.99
N ASN A 33 -30.35 30.21 6.05
CA ASN A 33 -31.67 29.59 5.90
C ASN A 33 -32.62 29.98 7.04
N THR A 34 -32.09 30.15 8.25
CA THR A 34 -32.85 30.63 9.42
C THR A 34 -33.26 32.07 9.23
N LEU A 35 -32.36 32.94 8.77
CA LEU A 35 -32.65 34.34 8.45
C LEU A 35 -33.73 34.49 7.38
N LEU A 36 -33.79 33.56 6.42
CA LEU A 36 -34.80 33.54 5.36
C LEU A 36 -36.17 33.00 5.81
N GLN A 37 -36.29 32.44 7.03
CA GLN A 37 -37.58 32.00 7.55
C GLN A 37 -38.48 33.20 7.90
N PRO A 38 -39.80 33.11 7.65
CA PRO A 38 -40.73 34.22 7.88
C PRO A 38 -40.89 34.60 9.36
N ASP A 39 -40.56 33.69 10.27
CA ASP A 39 -40.71 33.88 11.72
C ASP A 39 -39.45 34.45 12.40
N THR A 40 -38.37 34.68 11.64
CA THR A 40 -37.10 35.17 12.19
C THR A 40 -37.10 36.69 12.31
N ALA A 41 -36.90 37.19 13.53
CA ALA A 41 -36.79 38.62 13.79
C ALA A 41 -35.41 39.14 13.35
N PHE A 42 -35.37 39.83 12.20
CA PHE A 42 -34.15 40.40 11.62
C PHE A 42 -33.37 41.30 12.59
N ASP A 43 -34.06 42.07 13.43
CA ASP A 43 -33.44 43.05 14.33
C ASP A 43 -32.53 42.41 15.40
N ASN A 44 -32.78 41.14 15.75
CA ASN A 44 -32.04 40.42 16.79
C ASN A 44 -31.24 39.24 16.24
N PHE A 45 -31.24 39.04 14.92
CA PHE A 45 -30.53 37.92 14.32
C PHE A 45 -29.04 38.24 14.19
N THR A 46 -28.21 37.30 14.62
CA THR A 46 -26.75 37.34 14.46
C THR A 46 -26.29 36.00 13.93
N PHE A 47 -25.42 36.02 12.93
CA PHE A 47 -24.72 34.82 12.47
C PHE A 47 -23.90 34.21 13.60
N SER A 48 -23.78 32.89 13.60
CA SER A 48 -22.99 32.14 14.58
C SER A 48 -21.51 32.53 14.46
N GLU A 49 -21.04 32.72 13.22
CA GLU A 49 -19.70 33.21 12.90
C GLU A 49 -19.80 34.58 12.21
N HIS A 50 -19.06 35.56 12.69
CA HIS A 50 -19.14 36.93 12.17
C HIS A 50 -18.32 37.12 10.87
N ASP A 51 -17.23 36.37 10.74
CA ASP A 51 -16.32 36.38 9.58
C ASP A 51 -15.95 34.94 9.23
N LEU A 52 -16.72 34.35 8.31
CA LEU A 52 -16.51 32.98 7.87
C LEU A 52 -15.14 32.80 7.24
N ASP A 53 -14.67 33.76 6.44
CA ASP A 53 -13.40 33.62 5.70
C ASP A 53 -12.22 33.55 6.67
N ALA A 54 -12.17 34.47 7.65
CA ALA A 54 -11.15 34.43 8.69
C ALA A 54 -11.23 33.15 9.54
N HIS A 55 -12.45 32.67 9.84
CA HIS A 55 -12.63 31.43 10.57
C HIS A 55 -12.16 30.20 9.77
N LEU A 56 -12.46 30.14 8.47
CA LEU A 56 -12.01 29.06 7.60
C LEU A 56 -10.47 29.02 7.50
N ASP A 57 -9.82 30.17 7.39
CA ASP A 57 -8.35 30.25 7.40
C ASP A 57 -7.77 29.64 8.69
N THR A 58 -8.37 29.95 9.84
CA THR A 58 -7.93 29.34 11.12
C THR A 58 -8.13 27.82 11.13
N LEU A 59 -9.25 27.33 10.64
CA LEU A 59 -9.55 25.89 10.59
C LEU A 59 -8.60 25.12 9.66
N TYR A 60 -8.25 25.69 8.51
CA TYR A 60 -7.27 25.08 7.62
C TYR A 60 -5.88 25.04 8.25
N ASN A 61 -5.45 26.14 8.87
CA ASN A 61 -4.17 26.18 9.58
C ASN A 61 -4.11 25.17 10.73
N ASP A 62 -5.17 25.04 11.52
CA ASP A 62 -5.25 24.06 12.61
C ASP A 62 -5.19 22.62 12.08
N HIS A 63 -5.88 22.33 10.97
CA HIS A 63 -5.83 21.01 10.32
C HIS A 63 -4.42 20.69 9.79
N GLU A 64 -3.71 21.66 9.22
CA GLU A 64 -2.32 21.48 8.79
C GLU A 64 -1.39 21.18 9.96
N ILE A 65 -1.55 21.88 11.09
CA ILE A 65 -0.77 21.65 12.31
C ILE A 65 -1.03 20.24 12.86
N GLU A 66 -2.30 19.83 12.95
CA GLU A 66 -2.68 18.51 13.43
C GLU A 66 -2.14 17.40 12.52
N GLN A 67 -2.27 17.57 11.20
CA GLN A 67 -1.77 16.59 10.23
C GLN A 67 -0.25 16.47 10.29
N ALA A 68 0.47 17.59 10.44
CA ALA A 68 1.93 17.58 10.59
C ALA A 68 2.35 16.87 11.89
N ALA A 69 1.63 17.10 13.00
CA ALA A 69 1.87 16.43 14.27
C ALA A 69 1.62 14.92 14.18
N ALA A 70 0.50 14.52 13.57
CA ALA A 70 0.14 13.11 13.36
C ALA A 70 1.16 12.39 12.47
N LYS A 71 1.60 13.04 11.38
CA LYS A 71 2.63 12.49 10.50
C LYS A 71 3.96 12.31 11.22
N LYS A 72 4.40 13.31 11.98
CA LYS A 72 5.63 13.23 12.77
C LYS A 72 5.58 12.08 13.78
N LEU A 73 4.44 11.88 14.44
CA LEU A 73 4.25 10.78 15.37
C LEU A 73 4.30 9.42 14.67
N ALA A 74 3.67 9.29 13.50
CA ALA A 74 3.70 8.07 12.69
C ALA A 74 5.12 7.75 12.21
N ASP A 75 5.88 8.75 11.76
CA ASP A 75 7.26 8.59 11.33
C ASP A 75 8.16 8.15 12.50
N GLU A 76 7.98 8.72 13.69
CA GLU A 76 8.72 8.34 14.89
C GLU A 76 8.39 6.90 15.33
N GLN A 77 7.11 6.51 15.31
CA GLN A 77 6.70 5.14 15.61
C GLN A 77 7.25 4.13 14.59
N ALA A 78 7.26 4.48 13.30
CA ALA A 78 7.82 3.62 12.25
C ALA A 78 9.34 3.43 12.43
N GLN A 79 10.07 4.48 12.80
CA GLN A 79 11.51 4.39 13.10
C GLN A 79 11.77 3.52 14.32
N GLN A 80 11.02 3.72 15.41
CA GLN A 80 11.15 2.89 16.62
C GLN A 80 10.84 1.42 16.33
N ALA A 81 9.82 1.12 15.52
CA ALA A 81 9.49 -0.24 15.13
C ALA A 81 10.60 -0.88 14.27
N ALA A 82 11.17 -0.13 13.32
CA ALA A 82 12.27 -0.60 12.49
C ALA A 82 13.56 -0.82 13.30
N GLU A 83 13.84 0.03 14.30
CA GLU A 83 14.99 -0.16 15.18
C GLU A 83 14.82 -1.37 16.10
N GLN A 84 13.62 -1.58 16.65
CA GLN A 84 13.32 -2.80 17.43
C GLN A 84 13.49 -4.06 16.60
N GLN A 85 12.98 -4.09 15.36
CA GLN A 85 13.16 -5.24 14.46
C GLN A 85 14.64 -5.52 14.18
N ARG A 86 15.45 -4.48 13.97
CA ARG A 86 16.89 -4.64 13.74
C ARG A 86 17.62 -5.21 14.96
N LEU A 87 17.24 -4.78 16.17
CA LEU A 87 17.82 -5.30 17.41
C LEU A 87 17.42 -6.75 17.65
N GLU A 88 16.16 -7.10 17.36
CA GLU A 88 15.64 -8.46 17.53
C GLU A 88 16.27 -9.43 16.52
N GLU A 89 16.46 -9.02 15.26
CA GLU A 89 17.19 -9.80 14.24
C GLU A 89 18.68 -9.98 14.60
N GLU A 90 19.32 -8.96 15.17
CA GLU A 90 20.72 -9.04 15.64
C GLU A 90 20.87 -9.99 16.83
N GLU A 91 19.92 -9.97 17.79
CA GLU A 91 19.90 -10.89 18.93
C GLU A 91 19.63 -12.34 18.48
N GLU A 92 18.72 -12.56 17.53
CA GLU A 92 18.44 -13.89 16.97
C GLU A 92 19.65 -14.46 16.20
N GLU A 93 20.37 -13.62 15.43
CA GLU A 93 21.59 -14.03 14.73
C GLU A 93 22.72 -14.39 15.70
N GLU A 94 22.87 -13.66 16.82
CA GLU A 94 23.87 -13.95 17.85
C GLU A 94 23.54 -15.26 18.59
N GLU A 95 22.27 -15.51 18.92
CA GLU A 95 21.83 -16.76 19.56
C GLU A 95 22.00 -17.97 18.63
N GLU A 96 21.71 -17.83 17.33
CA GLU A 96 21.92 -18.91 16.36
C GLU A 96 23.42 -19.25 16.22
N LYS A 97 24.28 -18.23 16.23
CA LYS A 97 25.73 -18.40 16.13
C LYS A 97 26.31 -19.08 17.38
N GLU A 98 25.84 -18.72 18.57
CA GLU A 98 26.25 -19.38 19.82
C GLU A 98 25.84 -20.87 19.84
N LYS A 99 24.60 -21.18 19.41
CA LYS A 99 24.14 -22.58 19.28
C LYS A 99 24.97 -23.38 18.27
N ALA A 100 25.33 -22.77 17.14
CA ALA A 100 26.15 -23.41 16.12
C ALA A 100 27.59 -23.69 16.62
N GLU A 101 28.17 -22.77 17.40
CA GLU A 101 29.49 -22.98 18.02
C GLU A 101 29.46 -24.08 19.09
N GLU A 102 28.44 -24.12 19.97
CA GLU A 102 28.27 -25.21 20.94
C GLU A 102 28.10 -26.59 20.27
N GLU A 103 27.32 -26.66 19.19
CA GLU A 103 27.12 -27.91 18.45
C GLU A 103 28.42 -28.37 17.76
N ALA A 104 29.17 -27.44 17.17
CA ALA A 104 30.47 -27.73 16.57
C ALA A 104 31.49 -28.23 17.62
N GLU A 105 31.50 -27.69 18.83
CA GLU A 105 32.37 -28.13 19.92
C GLU A 105 32.00 -29.54 20.42
N LYS A 106 30.70 -29.82 20.64
CA LYS A 106 30.23 -31.18 20.99
C LYS A 106 30.59 -32.21 19.92
N THR A 107 30.52 -31.84 18.64
CA THR A 107 30.82 -32.76 17.53
C THR A 107 32.32 -33.10 17.46
N LYS A 108 33.21 -32.14 17.75
CA LYS A 108 34.66 -32.39 17.85
C LYS A 108 35.00 -33.34 19.01
N LEU A 109 34.41 -33.13 20.18
CA LEU A 109 34.64 -33.98 21.36
C LEU A 109 34.23 -35.45 21.13
N ILE A 110 33.12 -35.67 20.42
CA ILE A 110 32.64 -37.01 20.05
C ILE A 110 33.58 -37.69 19.05
N ASN A 111 34.15 -36.93 18.11
CA ASN A 111 35.04 -37.48 17.09
C ASN A 111 36.42 -37.83 17.68
N ASP A 112 36.92 -37.03 18.62
CA ASP A 112 38.17 -37.30 19.34
C ASP A 112 38.06 -38.57 20.22
N GLN A 113 36.93 -38.78 20.90
CA GLN A 113 36.68 -40.03 21.64
C GLN A 113 36.52 -41.27 20.74
N LYS A 114 36.12 -41.09 19.47
CA LYS A 114 36.01 -42.19 18.48
C LYS A 114 37.37 -42.57 17.89
N ALA A 115 38.31 -41.63 17.81
CA ALA A 115 39.68 -41.88 17.39
C ALA A 115 40.48 -42.69 18.42
N GLU A 116 40.23 -42.51 19.72
CA GLU A 116 40.89 -43.31 20.79
C GLU A 116 40.39 -44.78 20.85
N LYS A 117 39.18 -45.08 20.38
CA LYS A 117 38.64 -46.46 20.37
C LYS A 117 39.05 -47.32 19.17
N GLN A 118 39.77 -46.79 18.17
CA GLN A 118 40.18 -47.55 16.98
C GLN A 118 41.60 -48.15 17.04
N ILE A 119 42.32 -48.05 18.17
CA ILE A 119 43.66 -48.67 18.32
C ILE A 119 43.59 -50.13 18.84
N THR A 120 42.42 -50.65 19.26
CA THR A 120 42.32 -51.99 19.86
C THR A 120 41.32 -52.93 19.17
N THR A 121 41.25 -52.98 17.84
CA THR A 121 40.60 -54.13 17.17
C THR A 121 41.14 -54.35 15.75
N ALA A 122 42.44 -54.58 15.63
CA ALA A 122 43.05 -55.02 14.37
C ALA A 122 43.91 -56.28 14.59
N GLN A 123 43.32 -57.31 15.20
CA GLN A 123 43.85 -58.67 15.19
C GLN A 123 42.70 -59.63 15.51
N GLN A 124 42.07 -60.20 14.50
CA GLN A 124 41.88 -61.66 14.39
C GLN A 124 41.13 -62.07 13.10
N ASP A 125 41.77 -63.06 12.47
CA ASP A 125 41.20 -64.17 11.70
C ASP A 125 40.97 -64.05 10.18
N LYS A 126 41.95 -64.61 9.47
CA LYS A 126 41.87 -65.26 8.15
C LYS A 126 41.29 -66.68 8.29
N ILE A 127 40.88 -67.21 7.13
CA ILE A 127 40.63 -68.63 6.73
C ILE A 127 39.13 -69.02 6.90
N GLU A 128 38.35 -69.53 5.93
CA GLU A 128 38.64 -70.32 4.73
C GLU A 128 37.49 -70.32 3.67
N TYR A 129 37.92 -70.66 2.46
CA TYR A 129 37.33 -70.96 1.14
C TYR A 129 35.93 -71.58 0.91
N ASN A 130 35.50 -71.30 -0.35
CA ASN A 130 34.79 -72.09 -1.38
C ASN A 130 33.32 -71.71 -1.64
N SER A 131 32.81 -71.58 -2.88
CA SER A 131 33.38 -71.50 -4.24
C SER A 131 32.23 -71.33 -5.26
N ILE A 132 32.58 -70.88 -6.48
CA ILE A 132 31.99 -71.21 -7.79
C ILE A 132 31.09 -70.17 -8.51
N ALA A 133 31.55 -69.92 -9.75
CA ALA A 133 30.88 -69.57 -11.00
C ALA A 133 30.74 -68.08 -11.40
N ASP A 134 31.87 -67.62 -11.95
CA ASP A 134 32.00 -66.82 -13.16
C ASP A 134 31.09 -67.30 -14.32
N THR A 135 30.51 -66.41 -15.13
CA THR A 135 30.94 -66.10 -16.51
C THR A 135 29.81 -65.51 -17.38
N THR A 136 30.21 -64.54 -18.21
CA THR A 136 29.73 -64.15 -19.55
C THR A 136 28.75 -62.98 -19.73
N ALA A 137 29.28 -62.03 -20.50
CA ALA A 137 28.68 -60.86 -21.13
C ALA A 137 27.66 -61.22 -22.23
N ASP A 138 26.76 -60.29 -22.56
CA ASP A 138 26.83 -59.53 -23.82
C ASP A 138 25.78 -58.40 -23.87
N SER A 139 26.11 -57.36 -24.61
CA SER A 139 25.33 -56.15 -24.86
C SER A 139 24.16 -56.42 -25.80
N LYS A 140 23.05 -55.66 -25.68
CA LYS A 140 22.33 -55.05 -26.81
C LYS A 140 21.18 -54.15 -26.37
N THR A 141 21.32 -52.89 -26.79
CA THR A 141 20.31 -51.85 -26.94
C THR A 141 19.15 -52.30 -27.83
N ASN A 142 17.91 -51.89 -27.54
CA ASN A 142 17.04 -51.22 -28.52
C ASN A 142 15.69 -50.74 -27.94
N ASN A 143 15.36 -49.51 -28.32
CA ASN A 143 14.09 -48.81 -28.16
C ASN A 143 12.89 -49.59 -28.73
N SER A 144 11.71 -49.47 -28.10
CA SER A 144 10.46 -49.28 -28.84
C SER A 144 9.40 -48.56 -28.01
N ARG A 145 8.68 -47.67 -28.70
CA ARG A 145 7.67 -46.73 -28.23
C ARG A 145 6.33 -47.40 -27.90
N ASN A 146 5.68 -46.83 -26.89
CA ASN A 146 4.29 -46.31 -26.86
C ASN A 146 3.15 -47.24 -27.35
N TYR A 147 2.13 -47.44 -26.51
CA TYR A 147 0.76 -46.96 -26.73
C TYR A 147 -0.17 -47.32 -25.55
N GLY A 148 -0.83 -46.29 -25.02
CA GLY A 148 -2.25 -46.27 -24.66
C GLY A 148 -2.75 -47.10 -23.47
N ASN A 149 -3.27 -46.43 -22.44
CA ASN A 149 -4.70 -46.57 -22.15
C ASN A 149 -5.28 -45.33 -21.48
N VAL A 150 -6.42 -44.92 -22.01
CA VAL A 150 -7.28 -43.81 -21.64
C VAL A 150 -8.27 -44.31 -20.59
N ASN A 151 -8.59 -43.51 -19.58
CA ASN A 151 -9.98 -43.50 -19.13
C ASN A 151 -10.40 -42.11 -18.65
N SER A 152 -11.29 -41.54 -19.44
CA SER A 152 -12.06 -40.33 -19.21
C SER A 152 -13.16 -40.58 -18.17
N ASN A 153 -13.57 -39.54 -17.44
CA ASN A 153 -14.96 -39.11 -17.43
C ASN A 153 -15.07 -37.68 -16.88
N LYS A 154 -15.61 -36.80 -17.73
CA LYS A 154 -16.01 -35.43 -17.43
C LYS A 154 -17.49 -35.42 -16.99
N ASP A 155 -17.85 -34.31 -16.35
CA ASP A 155 -19.09 -33.51 -16.51
C ASP A 155 -19.92 -33.34 -15.22
N LYS A 156 -20.08 -32.08 -14.77
CA LYS A 156 -21.31 -31.27 -14.96
C LYS A 156 -21.42 -30.04 -14.04
N VAL A 157 -20.89 -28.92 -14.52
CA VAL A 157 -21.53 -27.58 -14.68
C VAL A 157 -22.70 -27.15 -13.77
N ILE A 158 -22.45 -26.09 -12.98
CA ILE A 158 -23.20 -24.84 -12.71
C ILE A 158 -24.71 -24.90 -12.39
N SER A 159 -25.07 -24.39 -11.21
CA SER A 159 -26.35 -23.69 -10.98
C SER A 159 -26.11 -22.40 -10.17
N ALA A 160 -26.75 -21.33 -10.65
CA ALA A 160 -26.48 -19.95 -10.32
C ALA A 160 -27.38 -19.39 -9.20
N LEU A 161 -26.85 -18.35 -8.52
CA LEU A 161 -27.53 -17.15 -7.99
C LEU A 161 -28.80 -17.35 -7.12
N LYS A 162 -28.64 -17.14 -5.80
CA LYS A 162 -29.68 -16.48 -4.98
C LYS A 162 -29.06 -15.42 -4.07
N ILE A 163 -29.54 -14.20 -4.27
CA ILE A 163 -29.28 -12.96 -3.53
C ILE A 163 -30.19 -12.90 -2.29
N ASN A 164 -29.71 -12.22 -1.25
CA ASN A 164 -30.37 -11.77 -0.01
C ASN A 164 -30.69 -12.81 1.08
N SER A 165 -29.92 -12.73 2.16
CA SER A 165 -30.42 -12.81 3.54
C SER A 165 -29.41 -12.15 4.49
N ILE A 166 -29.74 -10.93 4.94
CA ILE A 166 -29.14 -10.30 6.13
C ILE A 166 -29.69 -11.05 7.34
N PRO A 167 -28.87 -11.52 8.31
CA PRO A 167 -29.38 -11.77 9.64
C PRO A 167 -29.07 -10.55 10.53
N ASP A 168 -30.12 -9.79 10.81
CA ASP A 168 -30.24 -9.03 12.05
C ASP A 168 -30.10 -10.02 13.22
N THR A 169 -29.11 -9.83 14.09
CA THR A 169 -29.14 -10.32 15.48
C THR A 169 -28.10 -9.60 16.34
N VAL A 170 -28.35 -8.32 16.61
CA VAL A 170 -27.85 -7.71 17.85
C VAL A 170 -28.91 -7.94 18.93
N LYS A 171 -28.71 -8.95 19.76
CA LYS A 171 -29.32 -9.01 21.10
C LYS A 171 -28.24 -9.36 22.13
N GLN A 172 -27.96 -8.38 22.97
CA GLN A 172 -27.22 -8.46 24.22
C GLN A 172 -27.76 -9.59 25.11
N GLY A 173 -26.84 -10.32 25.74
CA GLY A 173 -27.09 -11.20 26.87
C GLY A 173 -25.75 -11.57 27.54
N ALA A 174 -25.56 -11.10 28.76
CA ALA A 174 -24.32 -11.13 29.54
C ALA A 174 -23.75 -12.54 29.82
N ALA A 175 -22.41 -12.67 29.84
CA ALA A 175 -21.63 -13.31 30.92
C ALA A 175 -20.12 -13.42 30.60
N LYS A 176 -19.30 -13.06 31.60
CA LYS A 176 -17.87 -13.34 31.87
C LYS A 176 -16.76 -12.57 31.11
N PRO A 177 -15.81 -11.94 31.85
CA PRO A 177 -14.50 -11.56 31.32
C PRO A 177 -13.62 -12.82 31.24
N ASP A 178 -12.56 -12.78 30.44
CA ASP A 178 -11.64 -13.89 30.11
C ASP A 178 -12.01 -14.70 28.85
N ALA A 179 -12.04 -13.99 27.73
CA ALA A 179 -11.67 -14.57 26.44
C ALA A 179 -11.05 -13.46 25.59
N ALA A 180 -9.80 -13.66 25.15
CA ALA A 180 -9.14 -12.78 24.20
C ALA A 180 -10.05 -12.57 22.99
N ILE A 181 -10.32 -11.29 22.67
CA ILE A 181 -11.01 -10.90 21.45
C ILE A 181 -10.06 -11.22 20.30
N ASN A 182 -10.19 -12.42 19.75
CA ASN A 182 -9.53 -12.79 18.52
C ASN A 182 -10.30 -12.06 17.41
N ILE A 183 -9.84 -10.88 17.02
CA ILE A 183 -10.35 -10.14 15.87
C ILE A 183 -9.86 -10.93 14.65
N PRO A 184 -10.73 -11.61 13.88
CA PRO A 184 -10.29 -12.22 12.64
C PRO A 184 -9.88 -11.09 11.69
N VAL A 185 -8.58 -10.90 11.51
CA VAL A 185 -8.01 -10.15 10.38
C VAL A 185 -8.25 -10.98 9.13
N ASN A 186 -9.51 -11.03 8.70
CA ASN A 186 -9.83 -11.43 7.34
C ASN A 186 -9.79 -10.15 6.52
N VAL A 187 -8.58 -9.76 6.09
CA VAL A 187 -8.45 -8.83 4.96
C VAL A 187 -9.24 -9.43 3.81
N PRO A 188 -10.36 -8.83 3.37
CA PRO A 188 -11.11 -9.37 2.26
C PRO A 188 -10.17 -9.33 1.05
N LYS A 189 -9.76 -10.52 0.60
CA LYS A 189 -8.93 -10.70 -0.59
C LYS A 189 -9.56 -9.86 -1.70
N LEU A 190 -8.88 -8.78 -2.10
CA LEU A 190 -9.36 -7.88 -3.13
C LEU A 190 -9.70 -8.74 -4.35
N SER A 191 -10.96 -8.70 -4.77
CA SER A 191 -11.38 -9.43 -5.97
C SER A 191 -10.50 -8.97 -7.12
N GLN A 192 -10.12 -9.86 -8.05
CA GLN A 192 -9.26 -9.53 -9.20
C GLN A 192 -9.70 -8.25 -9.93
N ALA A 193 -11.02 -8.01 -10.00
CA ALA A 193 -11.60 -6.80 -10.57
C ALA A 193 -11.19 -5.48 -9.87
N ASN A 194 -10.95 -5.52 -8.56
CA ASN A 194 -10.52 -4.36 -7.78
C ASN A 194 -9.03 -4.10 -7.97
N GLU A 195 -8.21 -5.16 -8.08
CA GLU A 195 -6.79 -5.04 -8.43
C GLU A 195 -6.63 -4.46 -9.84
N ASP A 196 -7.40 -4.98 -10.81
CA ASP A 196 -7.40 -4.49 -12.18
C ASP A 196 -7.86 -3.02 -12.26
N LEU A 197 -8.87 -2.64 -11.46
CA LEU A 197 -9.32 -1.24 -11.35
C LEU A 197 -8.23 -0.34 -10.77
N ILE A 198 -7.59 -0.73 -9.67
CA ILE A 198 -6.50 0.03 -9.03
C ILE A 198 -5.33 0.19 -10.01
N HIS A 199 -4.98 -0.85 -10.76
CA HIS A 199 -3.94 -0.79 -11.78
C HIS A 199 -4.31 0.16 -12.93
N SER A 200 -5.56 0.09 -13.43
CA SER A 200 -6.03 1.00 -14.47
C SER A 200 -6.04 2.45 -14.01
N LEU A 201 -6.41 2.68 -12.75
CA LEU A 201 -6.44 4.02 -12.16
C LEU A 201 -5.01 4.55 -11.96
N GLY A 202 -4.08 3.69 -11.54
CA GLY A 202 -2.66 4.02 -11.44
C GLY A 202 -2.08 4.45 -12.79
N MET A 203 -2.31 3.66 -13.85
CA MET A 203 -1.88 4.05 -15.21
C MET A 203 -2.51 5.38 -15.66
N HIS A 204 -3.80 5.59 -15.44
CA HIS A 204 -4.46 6.84 -15.83
C HIS A 204 -3.91 8.05 -15.06
N ILE A 205 -3.54 7.88 -13.79
CA ILE A 205 -2.92 8.94 -13.00
C ILE A 205 -1.53 9.27 -13.57
N ASP A 206 -0.72 8.26 -13.88
CA ASP A 206 0.62 8.46 -14.42
C ASP A 206 0.58 9.11 -15.82
N ASP A 207 -0.34 8.68 -16.69
CA ASP A 207 -0.57 9.30 -18.01
C ASP A 207 -1.01 10.76 -17.87
N TYR A 208 -1.96 11.04 -16.98
CA TYR A 208 -2.44 12.40 -16.72
C TYR A 208 -1.32 13.30 -16.19
N LEU A 209 -0.53 12.82 -15.22
CA LEU A 209 0.58 13.58 -14.66
C LEU A 209 1.66 13.87 -15.71
N SER A 210 1.97 12.89 -16.58
CA SER A 210 2.91 13.07 -17.68
C SER A 210 2.40 14.11 -18.70
N GLU A 211 1.12 14.05 -19.06
CA GLU A 211 0.50 15.02 -19.96
C GLU A 211 0.50 16.44 -19.36
N GLN A 212 0.13 16.58 -18.08
CA GLN A 212 0.16 17.88 -17.38
C GLN A 212 1.57 18.45 -17.27
N MET A 213 2.57 17.64 -16.94
CA MET A 213 3.97 18.09 -16.87
C MET A 213 4.49 18.52 -18.25
N THR A 214 4.07 17.83 -19.30
CA THR A 214 4.40 18.20 -20.69
C THR A 214 3.76 19.53 -21.04
N GLN A 215 2.46 19.70 -20.80
CA GLN A 215 1.71 20.92 -21.04
C GLN A 215 2.31 22.12 -20.30
N LEU A 216 2.57 22.00 -19.00
CA LEU A 216 3.24 23.05 -18.20
C LEU A 216 4.59 23.46 -18.78
N SER A 217 5.37 22.48 -19.28
CA SER A 217 6.64 22.78 -19.92
C SER A 217 6.49 23.52 -21.25
N GLU A 218 5.44 23.23 -22.02
CA GLU A 218 5.12 23.90 -23.28
C GLU A 218 4.57 25.30 -23.05
N ASP A 219 3.73 25.49 -22.03
CA ASP A 219 3.20 26.79 -21.63
C ASP A 219 4.31 27.70 -21.13
N LEU A 220 5.21 27.20 -20.27
CA LEU A 220 6.37 27.96 -19.82
C LEU A 220 7.30 28.34 -20.98
N LYS A 221 7.53 27.43 -21.93
CA LYS A 221 8.31 27.72 -23.14
C LYS A 221 7.62 28.76 -24.01
N SER A 222 6.30 28.70 -24.15
CA SER A 222 5.52 29.67 -24.93
C SER A 222 5.58 31.04 -24.27
N TRP A 223 5.37 31.12 -22.97
CA TRP A 223 5.54 32.34 -22.19
C TRP A 223 6.96 32.91 -22.31
N LEU A 224 7.99 32.07 -22.19
CA LEU A 224 9.38 32.52 -22.36
C LEU A 224 9.64 33.06 -23.76
N ARG A 225 9.10 32.42 -24.80
CA ARG A 225 9.24 32.88 -26.19
C ARG A 225 8.53 34.21 -26.39
N GLU A 226 7.31 34.33 -25.89
CA GLU A 226 6.55 35.58 -25.94
C GLU A 226 7.26 36.69 -25.18
N GLU A 227 7.79 36.42 -23.99
CA GLU A 227 8.54 37.39 -23.19
C GLU A 227 9.84 37.80 -23.90
N ILE A 228 10.60 36.85 -24.46
CA ILE A 228 11.81 37.17 -25.25
C ILE A 228 11.45 38.02 -26.48
N THR A 229 10.39 37.68 -27.20
CA THR A 229 9.91 38.45 -28.36
C THR A 229 9.43 39.84 -27.93
N HIS A 230 8.75 39.95 -26.79
CA HIS A 230 8.32 41.21 -26.21
C HIS A 230 9.53 42.08 -25.84
N GLN A 231 10.52 41.54 -25.14
CA GLN A 231 11.76 42.25 -24.76
C GLN A 231 12.58 42.70 -25.97
N LEU A 232 12.65 41.90 -27.03
CA LEU A 232 13.29 42.30 -28.28
C LEU A 232 12.52 43.42 -28.99
N SER A 233 11.18 43.35 -28.98
CA SER A 233 10.32 44.35 -29.61
C SER A 233 10.34 45.68 -28.84
N THR A 234 10.40 45.65 -27.51
CA THR A 234 10.50 46.85 -26.66
C THR A 234 11.89 47.50 -26.80
N HIS A 235 12.97 46.73 -26.81
CA HIS A 235 14.33 47.26 -27.06
C HIS A 235 14.49 47.86 -28.47
N GLY A 236 13.82 47.30 -29.48
CA GLY A 236 13.84 47.81 -30.85
C GLY A 236 13.04 49.11 -31.07
N GLN A 237 12.09 49.44 -30.19
CA GLN A 237 11.33 50.70 -30.27
C GLN A 237 12.02 51.86 -29.54
N THR A 238 12.78 51.59 -28.47
CA THR A 238 13.50 52.64 -27.73
C THR A 238 14.65 53.28 -28.50
N THR A 239 15.18 52.64 -29.55
CA THR A 239 16.29 53.21 -30.36
C THR A 239 15.84 54.01 -31.58
N ASN A 240 14.56 53.96 -31.97
CA ASN A 240 14.06 54.59 -33.21
C ASN A 240 13.33 55.93 -32.99
N ASN A 241 13.19 56.40 -31.74
CA ASN A 241 12.38 57.58 -31.40
C ASN A 241 13.20 58.81 -30.93
N VAL A 242 14.53 58.80 -31.12
CA VAL A 242 15.42 59.91 -30.72
C VAL A 242 15.78 60.84 -31.90
N ASP A 243 15.61 60.42 -33.15
CA ASP A 243 16.09 61.19 -34.32
C ASP A 243 15.05 62.04 -35.07
N ASN A 244 13.81 62.18 -34.58
CA ASN A 244 12.76 62.99 -35.24
C ASN A 244 12.29 64.21 -34.41
N LYS A 245 13.23 64.91 -33.78
CA LYS A 245 13.03 66.29 -33.28
C LYS A 245 14.28 67.13 -33.53
N LYS A 246 14.44 67.63 -34.76
CA LYS A 246 15.18 68.86 -35.00
C LYS A 246 14.68 69.57 -36.25
#